data_AF-A0A964VLK9-F1
#
_entry.id   AF-A0A964VLK9-F1
#
_cell.length_a   1.000
_cell.length_b   1.000
_cell.length_c   1.000
_cell.angle_alpha   90.00
_cell.angle_beta   90.00
_cell.angle_gamma   90.00
#
_symmetry.space_group_name_H-M   'P 1'
#
loop_
_entity.id
_entity.type
_entity.pdbx_description
1 polymer ?
#
loop_
_entity_poly.entity_id
_entity_poly.type
_entity_poly.pdbx_seq_one_letter_code
_entity_poly.pdbx_strand_id
1 'polypeptide(L)'
;MKDQSLKDFALGLSYLLGNGVDKDQSEAVKFFLKAANQNLAEAQITMGNCCYYGTGTERNYAEAYAWFNLAANNPSATEDERAMAARARDTTQNRKILPHSSKLKLLFVCSQNWRRSLTAERILADCAGYKVASAGTEDTARKVVSKELIEWADMIFAMELEHEQTIRQRFGQFLEGKKVITLSIPDIYRAMEPALIEKLKERLGQHIQM
;
A
#
# COMPACT_ATOMS: atom_id res chain seq x y z
N MET A 1 -10.78 -12.61 -35.57
CA MET A 1 -10.22 -12.67 -34.21
C MET A 1 -10.66 -11.47 -33.37
N LYS A 2 -10.49 -10.21 -33.84
CA LYS A 2 -10.95 -9.00 -33.10
C LYS A 2 -12.45 -9.00 -32.74
N ASP A 3 -13.30 -9.57 -33.59
CA ASP A 3 -14.76 -9.59 -33.32
C ASP A 3 -15.14 -10.46 -32.12
N GLN A 4 -14.39 -11.54 -31.84
CA GLN A 4 -14.70 -12.41 -30.71
C GLN A 4 -14.24 -11.78 -29.39
N SER A 5 -13.06 -11.14 -29.37
CA SER A 5 -12.57 -10.46 -28.17
C SER A 5 -13.45 -9.27 -27.77
N LEU A 6 -14.00 -8.52 -28.74
CA LEU A 6 -14.97 -7.45 -28.47
C LEU A 6 -16.30 -8.00 -27.91
N LYS A 7 -16.77 -9.14 -28.42
CA LYS A 7 -17.98 -9.81 -27.89
C LYS A 7 -17.76 -10.31 -26.45
N ASP A 8 -16.63 -10.97 -26.20
CA ASP A 8 -16.27 -11.43 -24.87
C ASP A 8 -16.14 -10.23 -23.91
N PHE A 9 -15.51 -9.13 -24.35
CA PHE A 9 -15.40 -7.92 -23.55
C PHE A 9 -16.77 -7.30 -23.22
N ALA A 10 -17.64 -7.17 -24.22
CA ALA A 10 -19.01 -6.66 -24.02
C ALA A 10 -19.83 -7.54 -23.07
N LEU A 11 -19.68 -8.87 -23.17
CA LEU A 11 -20.35 -9.79 -22.25
C LEU A 11 -19.81 -9.66 -20.82
N GLY A 12 -18.50 -9.47 -20.66
CA GLY A 12 -17.91 -9.12 -19.38
C GLY A 12 -18.49 -7.84 -18.78
N LEU A 13 -18.69 -6.80 -19.60
CA LEU A 13 -19.35 -5.56 -19.16
C LEU A 13 -20.80 -5.79 -18.76
N SER A 14 -21.54 -6.63 -19.50
CA SER A 14 -22.91 -7.01 -19.13
C SER A 14 -22.99 -7.66 -17.76
N TYR A 15 -22.11 -8.62 -17.45
CA TYR A 15 -22.01 -9.23 -16.12
C TYR A 15 -21.55 -8.23 -15.05
N LEU A 16 -20.62 -7.33 -15.38
CA LEU A 16 -20.13 -6.32 -14.43
C LEU A 16 -21.22 -5.30 -14.04
N LEU A 17 -22.06 -4.91 -15.00
CA LEU A 17 -23.08 -3.86 -14.84
C LEU A 17 -24.48 -4.41 -14.54
N GLY A 18 -24.74 -5.69 -14.80
CA GLY A 18 -26.07 -6.29 -14.72
C GLY A 18 -26.96 -5.97 -15.93
N ASN A 19 -26.39 -5.77 -17.11
CA ASN A 19 -27.14 -5.39 -18.31
C ASN A 19 -27.62 -6.64 -19.06
N GLY A 20 -28.90 -7.00 -18.85
CA GLY A 20 -29.54 -8.15 -19.50
C GLY A 20 -29.14 -9.51 -18.91
N VAL A 21 -28.28 -9.51 -17.90
CA VAL A 21 -27.86 -10.67 -17.08
C VAL A 21 -27.75 -10.22 -15.62
N ASP A 22 -27.82 -11.16 -14.69
CA ASP A 22 -27.55 -10.86 -13.28
C ASP A 22 -26.11 -10.39 -13.10
N LYS A 23 -25.94 -9.39 -12.23
CA LYS A 23 -24.63 -8.82 -11.95
C LYS A 23 -23.74 -9.83 -11.25
N ASP A 24 -22.63 -10.18 -11.90
CA ASP A 24 -21.62 -11.10 -11.37
C ASP A 24 -20.23 -10.62 -11.76
N GLN A 25 -19.49 -10.09 -10.79
CA GLN A 25 -18.15 -9.56 -11.04
C GLN A 25 -17.13 -10.68 -11.32
N SER A 26 -17.31 -11.86 -10.71
CA SER A 26 -16.41 -12.99 -10.92
C SER A 26 -16.60 -13.60 -12.30
N GLU A 27 -17.84 -13.66 -12.79
CA GLU A 27 -18.12 -14.07 -14.17
C GLU A 27 -17.62 -13.03 -15.17
N ALA A 28 -17.78 -11.73 -14.89
CA ALA A 28 -17.25 -10.65 -15.73
C ALA A 28 -15.73 -10.78 -15.97
N VAL A 29 -14.96 -11.06 -14.90
CA VAL A 29 -13.50 -11.25 -14.98
C VAL A 29 -13.11 -12.40 -15.90
N LYS A 30 -13.87 -13.50 -15.94
CA LYS A 30 -13.58 -14.62 -16.86
C LYS A 30 -13.68 -14.18 -18.32
N PHE A 31 -14.65 -13.34 -18.65
CA PHE A 31 -14.83 -12.82 -20.00
C PHE A 31 -13.79 -11.75 -20.36
N PHE A 32 -13.44 -10.86 -19.42
CA PHE A 32 -12.33 -9.92 -19.61
C PHE A 32 -11.01 -10.66 -19.84
N LEU A 33 -10.73 -11.73 -19.10
CA LEU A 33 -9.54 -12.55 -19.30
C LEU A 33 -9.50 -13.19 -20.70
N LYS A 34 -10.63 -13.74 -21.18
CA LYS A 34 -10.74 -14.28 -22.54
C LYS A 34 -10.43 -13.22 -23.61
N ALA A 35 -10.98 -12.01 -23.45
CA ALA A 35 -10.74 -10.90 -24.37
C ALA A 35 -9.28 -10.38 -24.31
N ALA A 36 -8.72 -10.28 -23.10
CA ALA A 36 -7.35 -9.83 -22.86
C ALA A 36 -6.32 -10.80 -23.47
N ASN A 37 -6.56 -12.11 -23.37
CA ASN A 37 -5.73 -13.16 -23.97
C ASN A 37 -5.80 -13.17 -25.50
N GLN A 38 -6.85 -12.60 -26.09
CA GLN A 38 -6.94 -12.33 -27.52
C GLN A 38 -6.30 -10.99 -27.93
N ASN A 39 -5.51 -10.41 -27.02
CA ASN A 39 -4.75 -9.18 -27.20
C ASN A 39 -5.60 -7.92 -27.39
N LEU A 40 -6.84 -7.89 -26.86
CA LEU A 40 -7.64 -6.67 -26.81
C LEU A 40 -7.11 -5.74 -25.71
N ALA A 41 -6.66 -4.53 -26.10
CA ALA A 41 -6.02 -3.58 -25.19
C ALA A 41 -6.96 -3.13 -24.06
N GLU A 42 -8.20 -2.75 -24.37
CA GLU A 42 -9.22 -2.40 -23.37
C GLU A 42 -9.44 -3.51 -22.32
N ALA A 43 -9.44 -4.77 -22.76
CA ALA A 43 -9.59 -5.91 -21.85
C ALA A 43 -8.35 -6.13 -20.99
N GLN A 44 -7.14 -5.94 -21.54
CA GLN A 44 -5.90 -5.98 -20.75
C GLN A 44 -5.87 -4.87 -19.68
N ILE A 45 -6.26 -3.64 -20.02
CA ILE A 45 -6.41 -2.53 -19.06
C ILE A 45 -7.45 -2.89 -18.00
N THR A 46 -8.60 -3.43 -18.42
CA THR A 46 -9.69 -3.82 -17.52
C THR A 46 -9.26 -4.94 -16.56
N MET A 47 -8.53 -5.94 -17.02
CA MET A 47 -7.93 -6.98 -16.18
C MET A 47 -6.94 -6.40 -15.17
N GLY A 48 -6.11 -5.45 -15.61
CA GLY A 48 -5.23 -4.69 -14.72
C GLY A 48 -6.02 -3.99 -13.61
N ASN A 49 -7.12 -3.33 -13.95
CA ASN A 49 -8.02 -2.68 -12.99
C ASN A 49 -8.70 -3.69 -12.06
N CYS A 50 -9.21 -4.81 -12.57
CA CYS A 50 -9.82 -5.87 -11.76
C CYS A 50 -8.84 -6.37 -10.70
N CYS A 51 -7.60 -6.67 -11.07
CA CYS A 51 -6.56 -7.10 -10.14
C CYS A 51 -6.14 -5.96 -9.19
N TYR A 52 -6.13 -4.71 -9.65
CA TYR A 52 -5.76 -3.56 -8.82
C TYR A 52 -6.78 -3.23 -7.73
N TYR A 53 -8.08 -3.32 -8.05
CA TYR A 53 -9.17 -3.01 -7.13
C TYR A 53 -9.75 -4.23 -6.42
N GLY A 54 -9.43 -5.45 -6.88
CA GLY A 54 -10.05 -6.68 -6.40
C GLY A 54 -11.50 -6.85 -6.88
N THR A 55 -11.81 -6.38 -8.09
CA THR A 55 -13.15 -6.47 -8.67
C THR A 55 -13.33 -7.85 -9.30
N GLY A 56 -14.14 -8.71 -8.68
CA GLY A 56 -14.43 -10.07 -9.16
C GLY A 56 -13.25 -11.05 -9.10
N THR A 57 -12.09 -10.59 -8.61
CA THR A 57 -10.87 -11.35 -8.36
C THR A 57 -10.23 -10.86 -7.07
N GLU A 58 -9.27 -11.59 -6.52
CA GLU A 58 -8.45 -11.10 -5.42
C GLU A 58 -7.58 -9.92 -5.86
N ARG A 59 -7.37 -8.97 -4.96
CA ARG A 59 -6.53 -7.82 -5.23
C ARG A 59 -5.06 -8.24 -5.33
N ASN A 60 -4.45 -8.05 -6.51
CA ASN A 60 -3.08 -8.44 -6.81
C ASN A 60 -2.38 -7.37 -7.67
N TYR A 61 -1.52 -6.55 -7.05
CA TYR A 61 -0.78 -5.51 -7.76
C TYR A 61 0.32 -6.05 -8.68
N ALA A 62 0.90 -7.21 -8.38
CA ALA A 62 1.91 -7.80 -9.26
C ALA A 62 1.27 -8.24 -10.59
N GLU A 63 0.08 -8.84 -10.51
CA GLU A 63 -0.71 -9.23 -11.67
C GLU A 63 -1.29 -8.01 -12.39
N ALA A 64 -1.80 -7.01 -11.67
CA ALA A 64 -2.23 -5.74 -12.26
C ALA A 64 -1.10 -5.06 -13.05
N TYR A 65 0.11 -5.00 -12.48
CA TYR A 65 1.29 -4.48 -13.17
C TYR A 65 1.59 -5.26 -14.45
N ALA A 66 1.49 -6.59 -14.42
CA ALA A 66 1.72 -7.42 -15.60
C ALA A 66 0.72 -7.11 -16.71
N TRP A 67 -0.57 -7.00 -16.38
CA TRP A 67 -1.63 -6.64 -17.32
C TRP A 67 -1.46 -5.23 -17.90
N PHE A 68 -1.17 -4.23 -17.06
CA PHE A 68 -0.90 -2.87 -17.54
C PHE A 68 0.36 -2.80 -18.40
N ASN A 69 1.40 -3.58 -18.09
CA ASN A 69 2.58 -3.65 -18.93
C ASN A 69 2.30 -4.32 -20.28
N LEU A 70 1.44 -5.33 -20.34
CA LEU A 70 0.98 -5.91 -21.61
C LEU A 70 0.22 -4.88 -22.44
N ALA A 71 -0.74 -4.16 -21.82
CA ALA A 71 -1.52 -3.13 -22.50
C ALA A 71 -0.64 -1.97 -23.01
N ALA A 72 0.32 -1.49 -22.22
CA ALA A 72 1.21 -0.40 -22.61
C ALA A 72 2.11 -0.76 -23.81
N ASN A 73 2.43 -2.05 -23.98
CA ASN A 73 3.24 -2.55 -25.08
C ASN A 73 2.39 -3.23 -26.18
N ASN A 74 1.06 -3.10 -26.13
CA ASN A 74 0.18 -3.74 -27.09
C ASN A 74 0.27 -2.99 -28.45
N PRO A 75 0.71 -3.64 -29.55
CA PRO A 75 0.87 -2.97 -30.85
C PRO A 75 -0.46 -2.53 -31.49
N SER A 76 -1.57 -3.11 -31.06
CA SER A 76 -2.91 -2.82 -31.58
C SER A 76 -3.70 -1.80 -30.75
N ALA A 77 -3.12 -1.35 -29.63
CA ALA A 77 -3.69 -0.30 -28.79
C ALA A 77 -3.51 1.08 -29.42
N THR A 78 -4.50 1.93 -29.21
CA THR A 78 -4.41 3.37 -29.48
C THR A 78 -3.37 4.04 -28.58
N GLU A 79 -2.94 5.24 -28.95
CA GLU A 79 -1.99 6.01 -28.14
C GLU A 79 -2.53 6.28 -26.73
N ASP A 80 -3.82 6.62 -26.61
CA ASP A 80 -4.46 6.93 -25.34
C ASP A 80 -4.52 5.70 -24.42
N GLU A 81 -4.84 4.52 -24.96
CA GLU A 81 -4.83 3.25 -24.20
C GLU A 81 -3.42 2.91 -23.71
N ARG A 82 -2.39 3.07 -24.55
CA ARG A 82 -1.00 2.83 -24.15
C ARG A 82 -0.55 3.81 -23.08
N ALA A 83 -0.89 5.10 -23.22
CA ALA A 83 -0.57 6.12 -22.24
C ALA A 83 -1.28 5.87 -20.90
N MET A 84 -2.57 5.48 -20.94
CA MET A 84 -3.34 5.11 -19.75
C MET A 84 -2.73 3.89 -19.05
N ALA A 85 -2.41 2.84 -19.82
CA ALA A 85 -1.79 1.63 -19.31
C ALA A 85 -0.40 1.90 -18.73
N ALA A 86 0.43 2.74 -19.36
CA ALA A 86 1.74 3.10 -18.84
C ALA A 86 1.63 3.85 -17.49
N ARG A 87 0.72 4.82 -17.37
CA ARG A 87 0.45 5.53 -16.11
C ARG A 87 -0.04 4.57 -15.02
N ALA A 88 -0.95 3.66 -15.36
CA ALA A 88 -1.48 2.66 -14.43
C ALA A 88 -0.39 1.66 -14.00
N ARG A 89 0.46 1.23 -14.93
CA ARG A 89 1.63 0.39 -14.67
C ARG A 89 2.58 1.06 -13.69
N ASP A 90 2.96 2.31 -13.93
CA ASP A 90 3.92 3.04 -13.09
C ASP A 90 3.35 3.30 -11.69
N THR A 91 2.06 3.63 -11.60
CA THR A 91 1.32 3.73 -10.33
C THR A 91 1.33 2.39 -9.56
N THR A 92 1.17 1.28 -10.28
CA THR A 92 1.16 -0.06 -9.70
C THR A 92 2.58 -0.54 -9.34
N GLN A 93 3.62 -0.12 -10.05
CA GLN A 93 5.02 -0.42 -9.76
C GLN A 93 5.44 0.13 -8.40
N ASN A 94 5.05 1.38 -8.11
CA ASN A 94 5.27 2.00 -6.81
C ASN A 94 4.54 1.25 -5.68
N ARG A 95 3.43 0.56 -5.99
CA ARG A 95 2.72 -0.32 -5.06
C ARG A 95 3.28 -1.75 -4.98
N LYS A 96 4.06 -2.19 -5.99
CA LYS A 96 4.76 -3.50 -6.04
C LYS A 96 5.83 -3.64 -4.95
N ILE A 97 6.28 -2.51 -4.38
CA ILE A 97 7.19 -2.43 -3.23
C ILE A 97 6.48 -2.85 -1.92
N LEU A 98 5.14 -2.98 -1.92
CA LEU A 98 4.34 -3.34 -0.75
C LEU A 98 3.58 -4.66 -0.99
N PRO A 99 4.13 -5.82 -0.59
CA PRO A 99 3.48 -7.11 -0.78
C PRO A 99 2.12 -7.18 -0.07
N HIS A 100 1.09 -7.62 -0.80
CA HIS A 100 -0.32 -7.54 -0.45
C HIS A 100 -0.89 -8.79 0.24
N SER A 101 -0.31 -9.18 1.36
CA SER A 101 -1.01 -10.00 2.38
C SER A 101 -0.58 -9.69 3.82
N SER A 102 0.57 -9.04 3.99
CA SER A 102 1.02 -8.53 5.27
C SER A 102 0.66 -7.05 5.40
N LYS A 103 -0.25 -6.73 6.33
CA LYS A 103 -0.41 -5.37 6.87
C LYS A 103 0.97 -4.71 7.04
N LEU A 104 1.14 -3.49 6.53
CA LEU A 104 2.42 -2.76 6.58
C LEU A 104 2.83 -2.59 8.05
N LYS A 105 4.06 -2.98 8.38
CA LYS A 105 4.55 -3.02 9.75
C LYS A 105 5.22 -1.70 10.11
N LEU A 106 4.56 -0.95 10.98
CA LEU A 106 5.00 0.37 11.44
C LEU A 106 5.56 0.25 12.85
N LEU A 107 6.77 0.76 13.05
CA LEU A 107 7.38 0.87 14.37
C LEU A 107 7.48 2.34 14.78
N PHE A 108 6.84 2.70 15.88
CA PHE A 108 6.95 4.03 16.48
C PHE A 108 7.98 4.03 17.61
N VAL A 109 8.95 4.93 17.57
CA VAL A 109 10.04 4.98 18.55
C VAL A 109 10.09 6.34 19.23
N CYS A 110 10.13 6.33 20.56
CA CYS A 110 10.38 7.52 21.39
C CYS A 110 11.38 7.17 22.51
N SER A 111 11.51 8.00 23.54
CA SER A 111 12.46 7.82 24.64
C SER A 111 12.08 6.61 25.50
N GLN A 112 10.98 6.75 26.24
CA GLN A 112 10.54 5.82 27.28
C GLN A 112 9.45 4.82 26.85
N ASN A 113 8.83 5.02 25.68
CA ASN A 113 7.67 4.25 25.19
C ASN A 113 6.41 4.29 26.08
N TRP A 114 6.18 5.39 26.79
CA TRP A 114 5.00 5.50 27.67
C TRP A 114 3.84 6.28 27.06
N ARG A 115 4.12 7.13 26.06
CA ARG A 115 3.14 8.12 25.56
C ARG A 115 3.15 8.23 24.05
N ARG A 116 4.06 9.02 23.48
CA ARG A 116 4.04 9.43 22.07
C ARG A 116 3.94 8.23 21.11
N SER A 117 4.84 7.27 21.25
CA SER A 117 4.83 6.07 20.40
C SER A 117 3.66 5.13 20.67
N LEU A 118 3.17 5.02 21.91
CA LEU A 118 1.95 4.28 22.22
C LEU A 118 0.67 4.96 21.69
N THR A 119 0.61 6.29 21.70
CA THR A 119 -0.53 7.04 21.15
C THR A 119 -0.59 6.84 19.63
N ALA A 120 0.55 6.91 18.94
CA ALA A 120 0.63 6.61 17.52
C ALA A 120 0.19 5.17 17.21
N GLU A 121 0.63 4.20 18.01
CA GLU A 121 0.19 2.81 17.91
C GLU A 121 -1.33 2.69 18.06
N ARG A 122 -1.94 3.34 19.06
CA ARG A 122 -3.39 3.32 19.29
C ARG A 122 -4.20 3.96 18.17
N ILE A 123 -3.73 5.09 17.63
CA ILE A 123 -4.42 5.78 16.52
C ILE A 123 -4.58 4.87 15.30
N LEU A 124 -3.58 4.03 15.06
CA LEU A 124 -3.51 3.19 13.87
C LEU A 124 -3.85 1.71 14.13
N ALA A 125 -4.16 1.34 15.37
CA ALA A 125 -4.44 -0.05 15.75
C ALA A 125 -5.66 -0.63 15.01
N ASP A 126 -6.66 0.22 14.76
CA ASP A 126 -7.90 -0.17 14.08
C ASP A 126 -7.82 0.00 12.55
N CYS A 127 -6.75 0.60 12.02
CA CYS A 127 -6.56 0.76 10.58
C CYS A 127 -6.22 -0.60 9.95
N ALA A 128 -7.12 -1.11 9.09
CA ALA A 128 -7.01 -2.45 8.50
C ALA A 128 -5.70 -2.69 7.70
N GLY A 129 -5.03 -1.63 7.24
CA GLY A 129 -3.80 -1.69 6.46
C GLY A 129 -2.50 -1.88 7.26
N TYR A 130 -2.52 -1.72 8.60
CA TYR A 130 -1.29 -1.60 9.40
C TYR A 130 -1.17 -2.63 10.52
N LYS A 131 0.05 -3.15 10.69
CA LYS A 131 0.49 -3.81 11.91
C LYS A 131 1.38 -2.81 12.63
N VAL A 132 1.02 -2.45 13.84
CA VAL A 132 1.69 -1.37 14.56
C VAL A 132 2.37 -1.92 15.81
N ALA A 133 3.55 -1.40 16.10
CA ALA A 133 4.23 -1.61 17.34
C ALA A 133 4.91 -0.30 17.76
N SER A 134 5.17 -0.18 19.05
CA SER A 134 5.96 0.92 19.59
C SER A 134 7.09 0.39 20.48
N ALA A 135 8.13 1.21 20.59
CA ALA A 135 9.29 0.95 21.43
C ALA A 135 9.97 2.24 21.90
N GLY A 136 10.95 2.09 22.80
CA GLY A 136 11.73 3.16 23.41
C GLY A 136 13.23 2.98 23.19
N THR A 137 13.99 4.05 23.10
CA THR A 137 15.45 4.01 22.92
C THR A 137 16.22 3.85 24.22
N GLU A 138 15.64 4.24 25.35
CA GLU A 138 16.28 4.16 26.66
C GLU A 138 16.14 2.75 27.26
N ASP A 139 17.14 2.31 28.03
CA ASP A 139 17.13 0.99 28.66
C ASP A 139 16.05 0.86 29.74
N THR A 140 15.55 1.99 30.24
CA THR A 140 14.44 2.09 31.20
C THR A 140 13.07 2.14 30.52
N ALA A 141 13.02 2.13 29.18
CA ALA A 141 11.78 2.19 28.44
C ALA A 141 10.88 0.98 28.73
N ARG A 142 9.56 1.19 28.65
CA ARG A 142 8.56 0.12 28.82
C ARG A 142 8.82 -1.08 27.90
N LYS A 143 9.22 -0.80 26.67
CA LYS A 143 9.63 -1.80 25.67
C LYS A 143 10.80 -1.21 24.91
N VAL A 144 11.99 -1.70 25.19
CA VAL A 144 13.21 -1.24 24.52
C VAL A 144 13.19 -1.67 23.06
N VAL A 145 13.62 -0.79 22.15
CA VAL A 145 13.78 -1.13 20.74
C VAL A 145 14.86 -2.21 20.59
N SER A 146 14.51 -3.28 19.90
CA SER A 146 15.38 -4.45 19.72
C SER A 146 15.65 -4.69 18.24
N LYS A 147 16.67 -5.50 17.94
CA LYS A 147 17.00 -5.88 16.57
C LYS A 147 15.80 -6.54 15.87
N GLU A 148 15.10 -7.43 16.57
CA GLU A 148 13.94 -8.16 16.04
C GLU A 148 12.82 -7.20 15.65
N LEU A 149 12.61 -6.12 16.42
CA LEU A 149 11.62 -5.09 16.08
C LEU A 149 12.03 -4.28 14.85
N ILE A 150 13.31 -3.95 14.72
CA ILE A 150 13.85 -3.24 13.56
C ILE A 150 13.72 -4.10 12.30
N GLU A 151 14.10 -5.38 12.37
CA GLU A 151 13.99 -6.32 11.25
C GLU A 151 12.52 -6.58 10.90
N TRP A 152 11.64 -6.67 11.90
CA TRP A 152 10.20 -6.81 11.72
C TRP A 152 9.58 -5.62 10.99
N ALA A 153 10.01 -4.39 11.27
CA ALA A 153 9.37 -3.18 10.73
C ALA A 153 9.71 -2.92 9.27
N ASP A 154 8.72 -2.50 8.50
CA ASP A 154 8.89 -2.01 7.12
C ASP A 154 9.19 -0.51 7.11
N MET A 155 8.54 0.22 8.02
CA MET A 155 8.73 1.65 8.24
C MET A 155 8.89 1.97 9.72
N ILE A 156 9.82 2.87 10.03
CA ILE A 156 10.16 3.26 11.40
C ILE A 156 9.96 4.78 11.54
N PHE A 157 9.14 5.17 12.50
CA PHE A 157 8.83 6.55 12.83
C PHE A 157 9.47 6.94 14.16
N ALA A 158 10.49 7.78 14.10
CA ALA A 158 11.11 8.41 15.25
C ALA A 158 10.31 9.65 15.65
N MET A 159 9.99 9.80 16.94
CA MET A 159 9.28 11.00 17.41
C MET A 159 10.13 12.26 17.28
N GLU A 160 11.44 12.15 17.48
CA GLU A 160 12.39 13.27 17.39
C GLU A 160 13.70 12.79 16.77
N LEU A 161 14.51 13.74 16.32
CA LEU A 161 15.77 13.47 15.62
C LEU A 161 16.73 12.61 16.44
N GLU A 162 16.79 12.81 17.77
CA GLU A 162 17.62 12.02 18.69
C GLU A 162 17.28 10.52 18.65
N HIS A 163 16.00 10.16 18.48
CA HIS A 163 15.56 8.78 18.40
C HIS A 163 16.00 8.17 17.06
N GLU A 164 15.87 8.91 15.96
CA GLU A 164 16.37 8.48 14.66
C GLU A 164 17.88 8.26 14.69
N GLN A 165 18.63 9.20 15.26
CA GLN A 165 20.08 9.09 15.41
C GLN A 165 20.46 7.85 16.23
N THR A 166 19.77 7.61 17.35
CA THR A 166 20.00 6.43 18.20
C THR A 166 19.70 5.13 17.44
N ILE A 167 18.61 5.07 16.68
CA ILE A 167 18.25 3.90 15.86
C ILE A 167 19.33 3.64 14.80
N ARG A 168 19.78 4.69 14.09
CA ARG A 168 20.83 4.56 13.06
C ARG A 168 22.16 4.14 13.65
N GLN A 169 22.52 4.71 14.80
CA GLN A 169 23.75 4.36 15.51
C GLN A 169 23.75 2.90 15.97
N ARG A 170 22.65 2.43 16.55
CA ARG A 170 22.56 1.07 17.13
C ARG A 170 22.26 -0.02 16.09
N PHE A 171 21.50 0.30 15.05
CA PHE A 171 20.93 -0.68 14.13
C PHE A 171 21.22 -0.41 12.65
N GLY A 172 22.12 0.51 12.32
CA GLY A 172 22.37 0.97 10.95
C GLY A 172 22.47 -0.14 9.89
N GLN A 173 23.18 -1.23 10.20
CA GLN A 173 23.33 -2.39 9.31
C GLN A 173 22.04 -3.16 9.00
N PHE A 174 21.00 -2.98 9.82
CA PHE A 174 19.69 -3.64 9.68
C PHE A 174 18.62 -2.72 9.05
N LEU A 175 18.99 -1.49 8.69
CA LEU A 175 18.09 -0.49 8.11
C LEU A 175 18.08 -0.49 6.57
N GLU A 176 18.87 -1.34 5.93
CA GLU A 176 18.92 -1.40 4.46
C GLU A 176 17.53 -1.70 3.88
N GLY A 177 17.09 -0.86 2.93
CA GLY A 177 15.76 -0.94 2.34
C GLY A 177 14.60 -0.48 3.23
N LYS A 178 14.84 -0.09 4.50
CA LYS A 178 13.81 0.38 5.43
C LYS A 178 13.71 1.91 5.41
N LYS A 179 12.48 2.42 5.55
CA LYS A 179 12.23 3.87 5.63
C LYS A 179 12.21 4.32 7.09
N VAL A 180 13.17 5.16 7.48
CA VAL A 180 13.22 5.79 8.82
C VAL A 180 12.87 7.27 8.68
N ILE A 181 11.87 7.72 9.44
CA ILE A 181 11.27 9.05 9.31
C ILE A 181 11.19 9.70 10.69
N THR A 182 11.65 10.94 10.81
CA THR A 182 11.44 11.77 12.01
C THR A 182 10.14 12.58 11.88
N LEU A 183 9.25 12.49 12.88
CA LEU A 183 7.95 13.19 12.92
C LEU A 183 8.01 14.56 13.62
N SER A 184 9.09 14.85 14.36
CA SER A 184 9.27 16.10 15.12
C SER A 184 8.13 16.39 16.10
N ILE A 185 7.79 15.38 16.90
CA ILE A 185 6.80 15.39 17.98
C ILE A 185 7.54 15.53 19.33
N PRO A 186 7.57 16.75 19.91
CA PRO A 186 8.36 17.03 21.11
C PRO A 186 7.90 16.22 22.33
N ASP A 187 8.84 15.91 23.23
CA ASP A 187 8.51 15.30 24.52
C ASP A 187 7.89 16.32 25.48
N ILE A 188 6.57 16.24 25.68
CA ILE A 188 5.88 17.00 26.72
C ILE A 188 5.60 16.08 27.92
N TYR A 189 6.35 16.33 28.99
CA TYR A 189 6.44 15.51 30.20
C TYR A 189 5.11 15.29 30.97
N ARG A 190 3.96 15.87 30.58
CA ARG A 190 2.70 15.76 31.35
C ARG A 190 1.58 14.96 30.68
N ALA A 191 1.26 15.20 29.41
CA ALA A 191 0.26 14.43 28.65
C ALA A 191 0.39 14.74 27.16
N MET A 192 -0.08 13.84 26.29
CA MET A 192 -0.32 14.21 24.88
C MET A 192 -1.61 15.02 24.81
N GLU A 193 -1.47 16.34 24.72
CA GLU A 193 -2.61 17.23 24.52
C GLU A 193 -3.27 16.98 23.15
N PRO A 194 -4.58 17.25 23.01
CA PRO A 194 -5.29 17.08 21.75
C PRO A 194 -4.59 17.74 20.54
N ALA A 195 -4.01 18.92 20.74
CA ALA A 195 -3.25 19.61 19.70
C ALA A 195 -2.04 18.81 19.21
N LEU A 196 -1.35 18.10 20.10
CA LEU A 196 -0.21 17.25 19.74
C LEU A 196 -0.66 15.95 19.06
N ILE A 197 -1.85 15.44 19.40
CA ILE A 197 -2.48 14.32 18.70
C ILE A 197 -2.79 14.70 17.26
N GLU A 198 -3.42 15.85 17.03
CA GLU A 198 -3.72 16.32 15.68
C GLU A 198 -2.44 16.58 14.87
N LYS A 199 -1.41 17.19 15.49
CA LYS A 199 -0.10 17.35 14.86
C LYS A 199 0.52 15.99 14.49
N LEU A 200 0.41 14.98 15.35
CA LEU A 200 0.89 13.63 15.07
C LEU A 200 0.14 13.00 13.88
N LYS A 201 -1.20 13.12 13.83
CA LYS A 201 -2.02 12.65 12.70
C LYS A 201 -1.64 13.35 11.40
N GLU A 202 -1.50 14.68 11.42
CA GLU A 202 -1.09 15.46 10.26
C GLU A 202 0.25 14.98 9.69
N ARG A 203 1.24 14.78 10.57
CA ARG A 203 2.57 14.29 10.18
C ARG A 203 2.53 12.85 9.66
N LEU A 204 1.69 11.99 10.24
CA LEU A 204 1.50 10.64 9.75
C LEU A 204 0.84 10.63 8.36
N GLY A 205 -0.17 11.46 8.14
CA GLY A 205 -0.88 11.59 6.86
C GLY A 205 0.01 12.02 5.69
N GLN A 206 1.16 12.64 5.96
CA GLN A 206 2.17 12.98 4.94
C GLN A 206 2.94 11.75 4.42
N HIS A 207 2.82 10.60 5.10
CA HIS A 207 3.64 9.42 4.84
C HIS A 207 2.82 8.13 4.65
N ILE A 208 1.65 8.05 5.27
CA ILE A 208 0.76 6.89 5.25
C ILE A 208 -0.70 7.33 5.13
N GLN A 209 -1.56 6.44 4.64
CA GLN A 209 -2.99 6.70 4.49
C GLN A 209 -3.70 6.37 5.80
N MET A 210 -4.23 7.38 6.48
CA MET A 210 -4.95 7.23 7.74
C MET A 210 -6.44 6.92 7.54
#